data_AF-A0A932X496-F1
#
_entry.id   AF-A0A932X496-F1
#
_cell.length_a   1.000
_cell.length_b   1.000
_cell.length_c   1.000
_cell.angle_alpha   90.00
_cell.angle_beta   90.00
_cell.angle_gamma   90.00
#
_symmetry.space_group_name_H-M   'P 1'
#
loop_
_entity.id
_entity.type
_entity.pdbx_description
1 polymer ?
#
loop_
_entity_poly.entity_id
_entity_poly.type
_entity_poly.pdbx_seq_one_letter_code
_entity_poly.pdbx_strand_id
1 'polypeptide(L)'
;MESDHRLSRWRKLRRAATRGLHLGLLLLSLLMLADPPVRIVGVVGLVLYFALVWHDALGAEPEGDEAGGEGEESLEASIGYRAELAAAAAARLRIDAAIGGADRALARILSPIRKQTDQVIERLRALVQRARRIDEFLARGNREEMCGSLAALEARIAATSDEFTRDQYLQAREARESQLRDYDELQVCAERVRAQITNVLTTLDAAEAKVIKLQAADLRHAGLVRDAVTGSLQALSQEMAGFQESIDATIALRAR
;
A
#
# COMPACT_ATOMS: atom_id res chain seq x y z
N MET A 1 -19.73 24.77 24.75
CA MET A 1 -19.95 23.83 23.63
C MET A 1 -20.09 24.51 22.26
N GLU A 2 -20.02 25.84 22.14
CA GLU A 2 -20.17 26.53 20.84
C GLU A 2 -18.84 27.02 20.23
N SER A 3 -17.75 26.97 21.01
CA SER A 3 -16.40 27.36 20.59
C SER A 3 -15.68 26.29 19.75
N ASP A 4 -16.04 25.01 19.88
CA ASP A 4 -15.33 23.90 19.24
C ASP A 4 -15.69 23.73 17.76
N HIS A 5 -16.93 24.01 17.36
CA HIS A 5 -17.35 23.96 15.95
C HIS A 5 -16.72 25.05 15.09
N ARG A 6 -16.38 26.22 15.67
CA ARG A 6 -15.65 27.26 14.95
C ARG A 6 -14.21 26.82 14.69
N LEU A 7 -13.53 26.29 15.68
CA LEU A 7 -12.12 25.89 15.56
C LEU A 7 -11.90 24.74 14.54
N SER A 8 -12.85 23.81 14.41
CA SER A 8 -12.77 22.73 13.42
C SER A 8 -12.92 23.23 11.97
N ARG A 9 -13.84 24.18 11.72
CA ARG A 9 -14.02 24.86 10.42
C ARG A 9 -12.77 25.64 9.99
N TRP A 10 -12.12 26.35 10.91
CA TRP A 10 -10.88 27.09 10.62
C TRP A 10 -9.70 26.16 10.27
N ARG A 11 -9.62 24.97 10.87
CA ARG A 11 -8.59 23.97 10.52
C ARG A 11 -8.83 23.33 9.15
N LYS A 12 -10.08 23.12 8.76
CA LYS A 12 -10.46 22.59 7.42
C LYS A 12 -10.16 23.62 6.32
N LEU A 13 -10.54 24.88 6.53
CA LEU A 13 -10.19 26.00 5.63
C LEU A 13 -8.68 26.17 5.46
N ARG A 14 -7.91 26.05 6.55
CA ARG A 14 -6.45 26.20 6.50
C ARG A 14 -5.77 25.05 5.75
N ARG A 15 -6.27 23.80 5.84
CA ARG A 15 -5.73 22.65 5.10
C ARG A 15 -6.05 22.72 3.61
N ALA A 16 -7.27 23.11 3.24
CA ALA A 16 -7.67 23.32 1.85
C ALA A 16 -6.84 24.45 1.19
N ALA A 17 -6.64 25.57 1.90
CA ALA A 17 -5.86 26.70 1.40
C ALA A 17 -4.34 26.41 1.24
N THR A 18 -3.81 25.37 1.89
CA THR A 18 -2.38 25.02 1.84
C THR A 18 -2.00 23.94 0.81
N ARG A 19 -2.95 23.42 0.01
CA ARG A 19 -2.57 22.56 -1.12
C ARG A 19 -1.77 23.41 -2.13
N GLY A 20 -0.55 22.98 -2.47
CA GLY A 20 0.43 23.80 -3.21
C GLY A 20 -0.06 24.38 -4.55
N LEU A 21 -1.05 23.73 -5.18
CA LEU A 21 -1.70 24.18 -6.41
C LEU A 21 -2.53 25.46 -6.22
N HIS A 22 -3.13 25.67 -5.05
CA HIS A 22 -3.96 26.84 -4.74
C HIS A 22 -3.11 28.09 -4.44
N LEU A 23 -1.94 27.91 -3.84
CA LEU A 23 -0.98 29.00 -3.60
C LEU A 23 -0.44 29.58 -4.92
N GLY A 24 -0.18 28.73 -5.92
CA GLY A 24 0.26 29.18 -7.25
C GLY A 24 -0.79 30.04 -7.96
N LEU A 25 -2.06 29.62 -7.92
CA LEU A 25 -3.17 30.37 -8.53
C LEU A 25 -3.42 31.72 -7.85
N LEU A 26 -3.32 31.76 -6.51
CA LEU A 26 -3.48 32.98 -5.72
C LEU A 26 -2.35 33.97 -6.03
N LEU A 27 -1.10 33.48 -6.05
CA LEU A 27 0.07 34.31 -6.36
C LEU A 27 0.03 34.86 -7.79
N LEU A 28 -0.38 34.04 -8.77
CA LEU A 28 -0.58 34.46 -10.16
C LEU A 28 -1.70 35.52 -10.29
N SER A 29 -2.82 35.33 -9.59
CA SER A 29 -3.95 36.28 -9.61
C SER A 29 -3.59 37.61 -8.95
N LEU A 30 -2.79 37.58 -7.87
CA LEU A 30 -2.33 38.78 -7.18
C LEU A 30 -1.27 39.55 -8.00
N LEU A 31 -0.40 38.83 -8.72
CA LEU A 31 0.58 39.40 -9.65
C LEU A 31 -0.11 40.15 -10.80
N MET A 32 -1.17 39.55 -11.35
CA MET A 32 -1.97 40.14 -12.45
C MET A 32 -2.82 41.34 -12.02
N LEU A 33 -3.07 41.51 -10.72
CA LEU A 33 -3.83 42.65 -10.19
C LEU A 33 -3.00 43.95 -10.11
N ALA A 34 -1.67 43.83 -10.16
CA ALA A 34 -0.75 44.97 -10.11
C ALA A 34 -0.70 45.75 -11.44
N ASP A 35 -1.04 45.11 -12.56
CA ASP A 35 -0.91 45.68 -13.91
C ASP A 35 -2.27 46.20 -14.45
N PRO A 36 -2.44 47.50 -14.75
CA PRO A 36 -3.72 48.10 -15.15
C PRO A 36 -4.48 47.40 -16.30
N PRO A 37 -3.83 46.92 -17.38
CA PRO A 37 -4.54 46.31 -18.50
C PRO A 37 -5.06 44.89 -18.22
N VAL A 38 -4.61 44.23 -17.14
CA VAL A 38 -4.90 42.80 -16.86
C VAL A 38 -5.72 42.60 -15.58
N ARG A 39 -6.10 43.69 -14.89
CA ARG A 39 -6.86 43.64 -13.63
C ARG A 39 -8.15 42.85 -13.70
N ILE A 40 -8.85 42.91 -14.84
CA ILE A 40 -10.12 42.18 -15.03
C ILE A 40 -9.87 40.66 -14.97
N VAL A 41 -8.78 40.18 -15.56
CA VAL A 41 -8.39 38.76 -15.53
C VAL A 41 -7.98 38.34 -14.12
N GLY A 42 -7.28 39.21 -13.38
CA GLY A 42 -6.92 38.98 -11.98
C GLY A 42 -8.15 38.85 -11.06
N VAL A 43 -9.17 39.70 -11.24
CA VAL A 43 -10.43 39.61 -10.47
C VAL A 43 -11.19 38.33 -10.81
N VAL A 44 -11.27 37.96 -12.09
CA VAL A 44 -11.90 36.69 -12.52
C VAL A 44 -11.18 35.49 -11.91
N GLY A 45 -9.84 35.47 -11.91
CA GLY A 45 -9.04 34.42 -11.28
C GLY A 45 -9.27 34.31 -9.77
N LEU A 46 -9.46 35.44 -9.08
CA LEU A 46 -9.72 35.49 -7.65
C LEU A 46 -11.14 35.02 -7.30
N VAL A 47 -12.13 35.34 -8.13
CA VAL A 47 -13.50 34.79 -8.01
C VAL A 47 -13.51 33.29 -8.26
N LEU A 48 -12.79 32.80 -9.29
CA LEU A 48 -12.66 31.37 -9.59
C LEU A 48 -11.95 30.63 -8.45
N TYR A 49 -10.90 31.22 -7.88
CA TYR A 49 -10.22 30.71 -6.70
C TYR A 49 -11.16 30.58 -5.50
N PHE A 50 -11.91 31.66 -5.19
CA PHE A 50 -12.88 31.64 -4.10
C PHE A 50 -13.99 30.63 -4.34
N ALA A 51 -14.49 30.49 -5.57
CA ALA A 51 -15.51 29.50 -5.93
C ALA A 51 -14.98 28.07 -5.77
N LEU A 52 -13.73 27.79 -6.15
CA LEU A 52 -13.10 26.48 -5.97
C LEU A 52 -12.88 26.13 -4.49
N VAL A 53 -12.35 27.07 -3.71
CA VAL A 53 -12.15 26.89 -2.26
C VAL A 53 -13.48 26.75 -1.54
N TRP A 54 -14.50 27.50 -1.96
CA TRP A 54 -15.85 27.44 -1.40
C TRP A 54 -16.56 26.14 -1.79
N HIS A 55 -16.36 25.64 -3.01
CA HIS A 55 -16.84 24.32 -3.43
C HIS A 55 -16.17 23.17 -2.67
N ASP A 56 -14.86 23.25 -2.42
CA ASP A 56 -14.12 22.26 -1.60
C ASP A 56 -14.54 22.36 -0.11
N ALA A 57 -14.88 23.56 0.37
CA ALA A 57 -15.35 23.79 1.73
C ALA A 57 -16.85 23.45 1.93
N LEU A 58 -17.68 23.51 0.88
CA LEU A 58 -19.10 23.14 0.91
C LEU A 58 -19.35 21.68 0.51
N GLY A 59 -18.48 21.08 -0.31
CA GLY A 59 -18.50 19.65 -0.63
C GLY A 59 -17.99 18.77 0.51
N ALA A 60 -17.42 19.37 1.56
CA ALA A 60 -17.24 18.73 2.85
C ALA A 60 -18.59 18.70 3.59
N GLU A 61 -19.47 17.79 3.17
CA GLU A 61 -20.66 17.39 3.92
C GLU A 61 -20.26 17.12 5.40
N PRO A 62 -21.14 17.44 6.37
CA PRO A 62 -20.92 17.02 7.75
C PRO A 62 -20.82 15.50 7.74
N GLU A 63 -19.78 14.96 8.39
CA GLU A 63 -19.62 13.54 8.69
C GLU A 63 -20.95 13.00 9.24
N GLY A 64 -21.77 12.43 8.36
CA GLY A 64 -22.68 11.36 8.71
C GLY A 64 -21.80 10.17 9.02
N ASP A 65 -22.00 9.60 10.21
CA ASP A 65 -21.34 8.44 10.80
C ASP A 65 -21.31 7.19 9.88
N GLU A 66 -20.56 7.26 8.78
CA GLU A 66 -20.08 6.10 8.03
C GLU A 66 -18.56 6.21 7.85
N ALA A 67 -17.87 6.58 8.93
CA ALA A 67 -16.44 6.34 9.09
C ALA A 67 -16.25 4.96 9.73
N GLY A 68 -16.27 3.90 8.92
CA GLY A 68 -16.16 2.52 9.42
C GLY A 68 -15.35 1.54 8.56
N GLY A 69 -14.65 1.99 7.51
CA GLY A 69 -13.93 1.06 6.62
C GLY A 69 -12.44 1.38 6.49
N GLU A 70 -12.13 2.52 5.91
CA GLU A 70 -10.83 2.68 5.23
C GLU A 70 -9.65 2.98 6.17
N GLY A 71 -9.91 3.61 7.32
CA GLY A 71 -8.89 3.89 8.34
C GLY A 71 -8.63 2.70 9.27
N GLU A 72 -9.63 1.86 9.48
CA GLU A 72 -9.56 0.68 10.34
C GLU A 72 -8.81 -0.45 9.62
N GLU A 73 -9.07 -0.65 8.32
CA GLU A 73 -8.45 -1.70 7.50
C GLU A 73 -6.93 -1.50 7.32
N SER A 74 -6.46 -0.24 7.22
CA SER A 74 -5.02 0.08 7.16
C SER A 74 -4.30 -0.17 8.50
N LEU A 75 -4.99 0.12 9.61
CA LEU A 75 -4.49 -0.15 10.96
C LEU A 75 -4.46 -1.66 11.23
N GLU A 76 -5.52 -2.38 10.84
CA GLU A 76 -5.62 -3.83 10.92
C GLU A 76 -4.56 -4.54 10.07
N ALA A 77 -4.30 -4.08 8.85
CA ALA A 77 -3.21 -4.60 8.01
C ALA A 77 -1.84 -4.40 8.68
N SER A 78 -1.59 -3.21 9.25
CA SER A 78 -0.35 -2.90 9.98
C SER A 78 -0.17 -3.78 11.23
N ILE A 79 -1.27 -4.04 11.96
CA ILE A 79 -1.32 -4.98 13.09
C ILE A 79 -1.08 -6.43 12.61
N GLY A 80 -1.68 -6.82 11.48
CA GLY A 80 -1.55 -8.14 10.85
C GLY A 80 -0.10 -8.48 10.51
N TYR A 81 0.61 -7.59 9.81
CA TYR A 81 2.02 -7.81 9.46
C TYR A 81 2.94 -7.95 10.67
N ARG A 82 2.64 -7.27 11.78
CA ARG A 82 3.42 -7.43 13.02
C ARG A 82 3.24 -8.83 13.60
N ALA A 83 2.01 -9.34 13.60
CA ALA A 83 1.70 -10.68 14.07
C ALA A 83 2.40 -11.74 13.20
N GLU A 84 2.39 -11.58 11.87
CA GLU A 84 3.06 -12.49 10.94
C GLU A 84 4.59 -12.55 11.16
N LEU A 85 5.23 -11.39 11.33
CA LEU A 85 6.67 -11.35 11.64
C LEU A 85 6.99 -11.97 13.01
N ALA A 86 6.11 -11.79 13.99
CA ALA A 86 6.25 -12.43 15.30
C ALA A 86 6.09 -13.95 15.19
N ALA A 87 5.14 -14.44 14.40
CA ALA A 87 4.93 -15.86 14.14
C ALA A 87 6.15 -16.50 13.47
N ALA A 88 6.71 -15.84 12.43
CA ALA A 88 7.93 -16.29 11.78
C ALA A 88 9.14 -16.33 12.74
N ALA A 89 9.28 -15.33 13.60
CA ALA A 89 10.32 -15.31 14.62
C ALA A 89 10.14 -16.42 15.66
N ALA A 90 8.90 -16.72 16.06
CA ALA A 90 8.60 -17.82 16.96
C ALA A 90 8.91 -19.18 16.31
N ALA A 91 8.56 -19.39 15.03
CA ALA A 91 8.93 -20.59 14.28
C ALA A 91 10.46 -20.78 14.21
N ARG A 92 11.21 -19.70 13.96
CA ARG A 92 12.68 -19.71 14.01
C ARG A 92 13.22 -20.21 15.35
N LEU A 93 12.70 -19.67 16.45
CA LEU A 93 13.16 -20.03 17.80
C LEU A 93 12.85 -21.50 18.11
N ARG A 94 11.69 -22.01 17.68
CA ARG A 94 11.33 -23.42 17.83
C ARG A 94 12.25 -24.33 17.01
N ILE A 95 12.53 -23.98 15.75
CA ILE A 95 13.51 -24.69 14.90
C ILE A 95 14.91 -24.67 15.55
N ASP A 96 15.35 -23.52 16.04
CA ASP A 96 16.66 -23.37 16.70
C ASP A 96 16.75 -24.21 17.98
N ALA A 97 15.70 -24.21 18.80
CA ALA A 97 15.62 -25.03 20.00
C ALA A 97 15.67 -26.53 19.67
N ALA A 98 14.95 -26.95 18.62
CA ALA A 98 14.99 -28.32 18.14
C ALA A 98 16.40 -28.69 17.62
N ILE A 99 17.08 -27.81 16.90
CA ILE A 99 18.45 -28.09 16.46
C ILE A 99 19.42 -28.12 17.66
N GLY A 100 19.25 -27.23 18.65
CA GLY A 100 20.10 -27.14 19.83
C GLY A 100 19.95 -28.31 20.81
N GLY A 101 18.79 -28.95 20.86
CA GLY A 101 18.55 -30.16 21.66
C GLY A 101 19.01 -31.46 21.01
N ALA A 102 19.47 -31.42 19.76
CA ALA A 102 19.95 -32.58 19.02
C ALA A 102 21.38 -32.98 19.40
N ASP A 103 21.76 -34.24 19.16
CA ASP A 103 23.14 -34.69 19.32
C ASP A 103 24.08 -33.99 18.31
N ARG A 104 25.40 -34.02 18.55
CA ARG A 104 26.36 -33.28 17.70
C ARG A 104 26.32 -33.72 16.23
N ALA A 105 26.01 -34.98 15.95
CA ALA A 105 25.92 -35.48 14.59
C ALA A 105 24.68 -34.94 13.88
N LEU A 106 23.50 -35.02 14.50
CA LEU A 106 22.26 -34.48 13.96
C LEU A 106 22.29 -32.95 13.87
N ALA A 107 22.84 -32.25 14.85
CA ALA A 107 23.00 -30.79 14.81
C ALA A 107 23.80 -30.34 13.58
N ARG A 108 24.84 -31.09 13.20
CA ARG A 108 25.63 -30.81 12.00
C ARG A 108 24.83 -31.05 10.70
N ILE A 109 23.96 -32.07 10.69
CA ILE A 109 23.06 -32.36 9.57
C ILE A 109 21.98 -31.27 9.44
N LEU A 110 21.47 -30.75 10.55
CA LEU A 110 20.38 -29.76 10.57
C LEU A 110 20.85 -28.31 10.40
N SER A 111 22.13 -28.00 10.61
CA SER A 111 22.70 -26.65 10.46
C SER A 111 22.31 -25.91 9.15
N PRO A 112 22.26 -26.57 7.97
CA PRO A 112 21.77 -25.92 6.75
C PRO A 112 20.31 -25.44 6.82
N ILE A 113 19.44 -26.15 7.54
CA ILE A 113 18.03 -25.77 7.72
C ILE A 113 17.94 -24.43 8.46
N ARG A 114 18.77 -24.25 9.50
CA ARG A 114 18.87 -22.99 10.24
C ARG A 114 19.20 -21.81 9.32
N LYS A 115 20.27 -21.97 8.52
CA LYS A 115 20.70 -20.93 7.57
C LYS A 115 19.60 -20.58 6.56
N GLN A 116 18.91 -21.59 6.04
CA GLN A 116 17.81 -21.37 5.08
C GLN A 116 16.60 -20.69 5.74
N THR A 117 16.27 -21.08 6.97
CA THR A 117 15.20 -20.45 7.77
C THR A 117 15.48 -18.96 7.98
N ASP A 118 16.72 -18.61 8.34
CA ASP A 118 17.15 -17.23 8.51
C ASP A 118 16.98 -16.41 7.22
N GLN A 119 17.36 -17.00 6.08
CA GLN A 119 17.21 -16.37 4.77
C GLN A 119 15.75 -16.14 4.38
N VAL A 120 14.87 -17.11 4.65
CA VAL A 120 13.43 -16.99 4.40
C VAL A 120 12.83 -15.88 5.26
N ILE A 121 13.21 -15.78 6.54
CA ILE A 121 12.71 -14.73 7.45
C ILE A 121 13.17 -13.35 7.01
N GLU A 122 14.42 -13.21 6.57
CA GLU A 122 14.91 -11.93 6.07
C GLU A 122 14.15 -11.49 4.82
N ARG A 123 13.88 -12.43 3.90
CA ARG A 123 13.04 -12.16 2.73
C ARG A 123 11.60 -11.82 3.13
N LEU A 124 11.06 -12.48 4.16
CA LEU A 124 9.72 -12.20 4.65
C LEU A 124 9.62 -10.77 5.18
N ARG A 125 10.62 -10.30 5.95
CA ARG A 125 10.67 -8.90 6.41
C ARG A 125 10.65 -7.93 5.24
N ALA A 126 11.46 -8.19 4.22
CA ALA A 126 11.53 -7.35 3.03
C ALA A 126 10.20 -7.37 2.24
N LEU A 127 9.48 -8.49 2.23
CA LEU A 127 8.15 -8.62 1.63
C LEU A 127 7.11 -7.82 2.41
N VAL A 128 7.09 -7.94 3.74
CA VAL A 128 6.20 -7.18 4.63
C VAL A 128 6.41 -5.67 4.49
N GLN A 129 7.65 -5.20 4.37
CA GLN A 129 7.93 -3.77 4.14
C GLN A 129 7.35 -3.27 2.80
N ARG A 130 7.33 -4.11 1.76
CA ARG A 130 6.67 -3.79 0.48
C ARG A 130 5.16 -3.79 0.63
N ALA A 131 4.60 -4.79 1.29
CA ALA A 131 3.18 -4.90 1.57
C ALA A 131 2.65 -3.64 2.27
N ARG A 132 3.36 -3.16 3.30
CA ARG A 132 3.04 -1.90 4.00
C ARG A 132 3.02 -0.69 3.07
N ARG A 133 4.01 -0.56 2.18
CA ARG A 133 4.03 0.57 1.22
C ARG A 133 2.84 0.53 0.26
N ILE A 134 2.42 -0.66 -0.17
CA ILE A 134 1.23 -0.83 -1.01
C ILE A 134 -0.03 -0.47 -0.22
N ASP A 135 -0.19 -1.00 0.99
CA ASP A 135 -1.36 -0.71 1.82
C ASP A 135 -1.43 0.77 2.23
N GLU A 136 -0.30 1.43 2.52
CA GLU A 136 -0.22 2.87 2.77
C GLU A 136 -0.59 3.71 1.53
N PHE A 137 -0.34 3.20 0.32
CA PHE A 137 -0.78 3.84 -0.91
C PHE A 137 -2.28 3.65 -1.11
N LEU A 138 -2.77 2.41 -0.97
CA LEU A 138 -4.19 2.08 -1.13
C LEU A 138 -5.07 2.81 -0.11
N ALA A 139 -4.62 2.91 1.15
CA ALA A 139 -5.33 3.63 2.22
C ALA A 139 -5.41 5.15 1.99
N ARG A 140 -4.53 5.71 1.15
CA ARG A 140 -4.59 7.13 0.76
C ARG A 140 -5.47 7.38 -0.45
N GLY A 141 -5.67 6.37 -1.30
CA GLY A 141 -6.49 6.50 -2.50
C GLY A 141 -7.93 6.11 -2.21
N ASN A 142 -8.86 7.02 -2.47
CA ASN A 142 -10.28 6.70 -2.40
C ASN A 142 -10.75 6.23 -3.79
N ARG A 143 -10.94 4.92 -3.93
CA ARG A 143 -11.39 4.29 -5.19
C ARG A 143 -12.76 4.82 -5.61
N GLU A 144 -13.68 5.01 -4.65
CA GLU A 144 -15.02 5.53 -4.91
C GLU A 144 -14.98 6.96 -5.43
N GLU A 145 -14.11 7.81 -4.87
CA GLU A 145 -13.89 9.17 -5.34
C GLU A 145 -13.39 9.18 -6.80
N MET A 146 -12.47 8.27 -7.15
CA MET A 146 -11.99 8.13 -8.53
C MET A 146 -13.12 7.71 -9.49
N CYS A 147 -13.95 6.74 -9.10
CA CYS A 147 -15.11 6.32 -9.87
C CYS A 147 -16.15 7.44 -10.03
N GLY A 148 -16.44 8.18 -8.95
CA GLY A 148 -17.35 9.34 -9.00
C GLY A 148 -16.82 10.46 -9.90
N SER A 149 -15.51 10.71 -9.86
CA SER A 149 -14.84 11.67 -10.73
C SER A 149 -14.94 11.29 -12.21
N LEU A 150 -14.80 9.99 -12.54
CA LEU A 150 -15.00 9.48 -13.89
C LEU A 150 -16.44 9.70 -14.38
N ALA A 151 -17.44 9.32 -13.57
CA ALA A 151 -18.85 9.54 -13.92
C ALA A 151 -19.16 11.03 -14.14
N ALA A 152 -18.57 11.92 -13.32
CA ALA A 152 -18.71 13.36 -13.50
C ALA A 152 -18.05 13.88 -14.79
N LEU A 153 -16.89 13.33 -15.18
CA LEU A 153 -16.25 13.67 -16.46
C LEU A 153 -17.08 13.20 -17.65
N GLU A 154 -17.66 11.99 -17.60
CA GLU A 154 -18.55 11.47 -18.64
C GLU A 154 -19.81 12.34 -18.83
N ALA A 155 -20.43 12.77 -17.73
CA ALA A 155 -21.57 13.68 -17.79
C ALA A 155 -21.19 15.03 -18.44
N ARG A 156 -20.00 15.57 -18.13
CA ARG A 156 -19.49 16.82 -18.74
C ARG A 156 -19.19 16.66 -20.23
N ILE A 157 -18.59 15.53 -20.63
CA ILE A 157 -18.34 15.20 -22.04
C ILE A 157 -19.66 15.18 -22.83
N ALA A 158 -20.70 14.58 -22.27
CA ALA A 158 -22.02 14.48 -22.89
C ALA A 158 -22.74 15.84 -22.98
N ALA A 159 -22.59 16.70 -21.97
CA ALA A 159 -23.23 18.01 -21.92
C ALA A 159 -22.52 19.09 -22.75
N THR A 160 -21.21 18.94 -23.00
CA THR A 160 -20.41 19.93 -23.75
C THR A 160 -20.58 19.78 -25.26
N SER A 161 -20.91 20.89 -25.91
CA SER A 161 -20.98 21.02 -27.38
C SER A 161 -19.70 21.56 -28.01
N ASP A 162 -18.80 22.16 -27.22
CA ASP A 162 -17.50 22.68 -27.68
C ASP A 162 -16.48 21.54 -27.85
N GLU A 163 -15.93 21.40 -29.05
CA GLU A 163 -15.03 20.30 -29.42
C GLU A 163 -13.71 20.37 -28.65
N PHE A 164 -13.14 21.57 -28.49
CA PHE A 164 -11.90 21.74 -27.72
C PHE A 164 -12.07 21.34 -26.25
N THR A 165 -13.12 21.84 -25.60
CA THR A 165 -13.41 21.47 -24.19
C THR A 165 -13.72 19.98 -24.05
N ARG A 166 -14.39 19.37 -25.04
CA ARG A 166 -14.65 17.93 -25.06
C ARG A 166 -13.36 17.13 -25.09
N ASP A 167 -12.40 17.50 -25.94
CA ASP A 167 -11.10 16.82 -26.02
C ASP A 167 -10.33 16.91 -24.69
N GLN A 168 -10.36 18.07 -24.04
CA GLN A 168 -9.74 18.25 -22.72
C GLN A 168 -10.37 17.34 -21.66
N TYR A 169 -11.69 17.16 -21.67
CA TYR A 169 -12.36 16.22 -20.77
C TYR A 169 -12.09 14.76 -21.11
N LEU A 170 -11.96 14.42 -22.39
CA LEU A 170 -11.58 13.06 -22.81
C LEU A 170 -10.17 12.69 -22.32
N GLN A 171 -9.20 13.60 -22.45
CA GLN A 171 -7.85 13.39 -21.92
C GLN A 171 -7.85 13.24 -20.39
N ALA A 172 -8.63 14.07 -19.69
CA ALA A 172 -8.79 13.96 -18.24
C ALA A 172 -9.43 12.61 -17.83
N ARG A 173 -10.41 12.12 -18.61
CA ARG A 173 -11.04 10.82 -18.39
C ARG A 173 -10.03 9.69 -18.57
N GLU A 174 -9.27 9.68 -19.65
CA GLU A 174 -8.24 8.67 -19.93
C GLU A 174 -7.19 8.62 -18.80
N ALA A 175 -6.74 9.79 -18.33
CA ALA A 175 -5.81 9.86 -17.20
C ALA A 175 -6.41 9.27 -15.91
N ARG A 176 -7.70 9.53 -15.62
CA ARG A 176 -8.40 8.97 -14.45
C ARG A 176 -8.66 7.48 -14.58
N GLU A 177 -9.02 6.99 -15.76
CA GLU A 177 -9.15 5.55 -16.02
C GLU A 177 -7.81 4.83 -15.80
N SER A 178 -6.69 5.43 -16.23
CA SER A 178 -5.36 4.88 -15.97
C SER A 178 -5.07 4.77 -14.47
N GLN A 179 -5.35 5.83 -13.71
CA GLN A 179 -5.15 5.82 -12.25
C GLN A 179 -6.01 4.76 -11.55
N LEU A 180 -7.26 4.57 -11.99
CA LEU A 180 -8.14 3.55 -11.43
C LEU A 180 -7.62 2.13 -11.74
N ARG A 181 -7.16 1.89 -12.97
CA ARG A 181 -6.52 0.61 -13.33
C ARG A 181 -5.28 0.35 -12.48
N ASP A 182 -4.43 1.36 -12.30
CA ASP A 182 -3.24 1.24 -11.46
C ASP A 182 -3.57 0.91 -10.00
N TYR A 183 -4.65 1.50 -9.48
CA TYR A 183 -5.17 1.22 -8.13
C TYR A 183 -5.65 -0.25 -8.01
N ASP A 184 -6.49 -0.70 -8.93
CA ASP A 184 -7.02 -2.07 -8.94
C ASP A 184 -5.87 -3.11 -9.07
N GLU A 185 -4.87 -2.82 -9.90
CA GLU A 185 -3.69 -3.68 -10.05
C GLU A 185 -2.82 -3.72 -8.78
N LEU A 186 -2.72 -2.62 -8.03
CA LEU A 186 -2.05 -2.59 -6.73
C LEU A 186 -2.82 -3.36 -5.66
N GLN A 187 -4.15 -3.32 -5.69
CA GLN A 187 -5.00 -4.09 -4.78
C GLN A 187 -4.80 -5.61 -4.99
N VAL A 188 -4.84 -6.08 -6.24
CA VAL A 188 -4.54 -7.48 -6.57
C VAL A 188 -3.12 -7.88 -6.16
N CYS A 189 -2.16 -6.96 -6.31
CA CYS A 189 -0.80 -7.16 -5.86
C CYS A 189 -0.73 -7.34 -4.33
N ALA A 190 -1.43 -6.51 -3.56
CA ALA A 190 -1.50 -6.61 -2.10
C ALA A 190 -2.05 -7.96 -1.64
N GLU A 191 -3.15 -8.42 -2.24
CA GLU A 191 -3.74 -9.74 -1.95
C GLU A 191 -2.74 -10.88 -2.21
N ARG A 192 -2.03 -10.82 -3.35
CA ARG A 192 -1.00 -11.81 -3.67
C ARG A 192 0.15 -11.78 -2.67
N VAL A 193 0.55 -10.61 -2.17
CA VAL A 193 1.57 -10.48 -1.12
C VAL A 193 1.11 -11.14 0.17
N ARG A 194 -0.12 -10.89 0.62
CA ARG A 194 -0.69 -11.51 1.83
C ARG A 194 -0.76 -13.04 1.70
N ALA A 195 -1.16 -13.54 0.54
CA ALA A 195 -1.15 -14.97 0.25
C ALA A 195 0.27 -15.57 0.32
N GLN A 196 1.26 -14.89 -0.24
CA GLN A 196 2.67 -15.32 -0.18
C GLN A 196 3.21 -15.33 1.25
N ILE A 197 2.88 -14.35 2.08
CA ILE A 197 3.26 -14.36 3.50
C ILE A 197 2.66 -15.56 4.22
N THR A 198 1.37 -15.84 4.00
CA THR A 198 0.68 -17.01 4.58
C THR A 198 1.33 -18.32 4.15
N ASN A 199 1.71 -18.45 2.88
CA ASN A 199 2.42 -19.62 2.35
C ASN A 199 3.80 -19.81 3.01
N VAL A 200 4.54 -18.71 3.21
CA VAL A 200 5.83 -18.73 3.92
C VAL A 200 5.67 -19.24 5.34
N LEU A 201 4.70 -18.70 6.09
CA LEU A 201 4.45 -19.12 7.48
C LEU A 201 4.10 -20.60 7.56
N THR A 202 3.21 -21.07 6.68
CA THR A 202 2.82 -22.49 6.60
C THR A 202 4.02 -23.39 6.29
N THR A 203 4.91 -22.95 5.40
CA THR A 203 6.13 -23.70 5.06
C THR A 203 7.11 -23.75 6.22
N LEU A 204 7.24 -22.67 7.00
CA LEU A 204 8.08 -22.63 8.20
C LEU A 204 7.55 -23.58 9.28
N ASP A 205 6.24 -23.59 9.54
CA ASP A 205 5.63 -24.53 10.49
C ASP A 205 5.80 -26.00 10.05
N ALA A 206 5.66 -26.27 8.75
CA ALA A 206 5.91 -27.60 8.20
C ALA A 206 7.39 -28.02 8.32
N ALA A 207 8.32 -27.07 8.16
CA ALA A 207 9.75 -27.31 8.35
C ALA A 207 10.07 -27.66 9.81
N GLU A 208 9.49 -26.92 10.77
CA GLU A 208 9.62 -27.22 12.19
C GLU A 208 9.12 -28.62 12.54
N ALA A 209 7.92 -28.99 12.11
CA ALA A 209 7.36 -30.31 12.37
C ALA A 209 8.27 -31.44 11.84
N LYS A 210 8.90 -31.22 10.67
CA LYS A 210 9.88 -32.16 10.09
C LYS A 210 11.18 -32.22 10.91
N VAL A 211 11.66 -31.09 11.45
CA VAL A 211 12.84 -31.06 12.32
C VAL A 211 12.57 -31.78 13.65
N ILE A 212 11.41 -31.56 14.27
CA ILE A 212 11.02 -32.26 15.51
C ILE A 212 10.92 -33.77 15.24
N LYS A 213 10.27 -34.17 14.14
CA LYS A 213 10.18 -35.58 13.74
C LYS A 213 11.56 -36.21 13.53
N LEU A 214 12.52 -35.44 13.02
CA LEU A 214 13.90 -35.91 12.83
C LEU A 214 14.65 -36.14 14.15
N GLN A 215 14.41 -35.31 15.17
CA GLN A 215 14.98 -35.55 16.49
C GLN A 215 14.48 -36.85 17.12
N ALA A 216 13.21 -37.18 16.88
CA ALA A 216 12.60 -38.40 17.40
C ALA A 216 12.96 -39.67 16.59
N ALA A 217 13.53 -39.51 15.39
CA ALA A 217 13.80 -40.59 14.46
C ALA A 217 15.28 -40.97 14.40
N ASP A 218 15.56 -42.19 13.93
CA ASP A 218 16.92 -42.67 13.71
C ASP A 218 17.66 -41.87 12.62
N LEU A 219 18.95 -41.60 12.86
CA LEU A 219 19.86 -40.84 11.97
C LEU A 219 19.92 -41.36 10.52
N ARG A 220 19.52 -42.62 10.28
CA ARG A 220 19.54 -43.29 8.97
C ARG A 220 18.74 -42.56 7.88
N HIS A 221 17.70 -41.80 8.24
CA HIS A 221 16.87 -41.05 7.29
C HIS A 221 17.08 -39.52 7.39
N ALA A 222 18.02 -39.07 8.22
CA ALA A 222 18.19 -37.66 8.52
C ALA A 222 18.63 -36.82 7.31
N GLY A 223 19.44 -37.40 6.42
CA GLY A 223 19.85 -36.76 5.18
C GLY A 223 18.68 -36.46 4.24
N LEU A 224 17.79 -37.43 4.02
CA LEU A 224 16.66 -37.28 3.09
C LEU A 224 15.67 -36.20 3.54
N VAL A 225 15.32 -36.20 4.84
CA VAL A 225 14.40 -35.19 5.38
C VAL A 225 15.07 -33.82 5.43
N ARG A 226 16.36 -33.74 5.77
CA ARG A 226 17.13 -32.50 5.65
C ARG A 226 17.03 -31.96 4.23
N ASP A 227 17.35 -32.78 3.23
CA ASP A 227 17.37 -32.35 1.83
C ASP A 227 16.00 -31.86 1.36
N ALA A 228 14.93 -32.55 1.75
CA ALA A 228 13.56 -32.12 1.48
C ALA A 228 13.22 -30.77 2.13
N VAL A 229 13.60 -30.55 3.41
CA VAL A 229 13.36 -29.28 4.11
C VAL A 229 14.20 -28.16 3.49
N THR A 230 15.49 -28.38 3.27
CA THR A 230 16.36 -27.37 2.65
C THR A 230 15.93 -27.03 1.23
N GLY A 231 15.51 -28.03 0.45
CA GLY A 231 14.97 -27.82 -0.89
C GLY A 231 13.69 -26.99 -0.88
N SER A 232 12.76 -27.29 0.03
CA SER A 232 11.52 -26.53 0.20
C SER A 232 11.80 -25.08 0.60
N LEU A 233 12.68 -24.84 1.57
CA LEU A 233 13.03 -23.48 2.01
C LEU A 233 13.79 -22.71 0.92
N GLN A 234 14.65 -23.39 0.16
CA GLN A 234 15.37 -22.76 -0.95
C GLN A 234 14.44 -22.39 -2.10
N ALA A 235 13.51 -23.28 -2.48
CA ALA A 235 12.50 -23.01 -3.49
C ALA A 235 11.63 -21.82 -3.09
N LEU A 236 11.12 -21.83 -1.86
CA LEU A 236 10.34 -20.72 -1.30
C LEU A 236 11.14 -19.41 -1.32
N SER A 237 12.39 -19.46 -0.89
CA SER A 237 13.28 -18.31 -0.94
C SER A 237 13.38 -17.76 -2.36
N GLN A 238 13.67 -18.59 -3.36
CA GLN A 238 13.77 -18.17 -4.77
C GLN A 238 12.45 -17.57 -5.30
N GLU A 239 11.32 -18.18 -4.98
CA GLU A 239 9.99 -17.67 -5.33
C GLU A 239 9.76 -16.28 -4.74
N MET A 240 10.08 -16.07 -3.47
CA MET A 240 9.97 -14.76 -2.82
C MET A 240 10.86 -13.71 -3.49
N ALA A 241 12.05 -14.06 -3.96
CA ALA A 241 12.94 -13.12 -4.64
C ALA A 241 12.38 -12.69 -6.00
N GLY A 242 11.92 -13.64 -6.82
CA GLY A 242 11.29 -13.32 -8.11
C GLY A 242 10.01 -12.51 -7.93
N PHE A 243 9.22 -12.84 -6.90
CA PHE A 243 8.02 -12.07 -6.58
C PHE A 243 8.34 -10.65 -6.10
N GLN A 244 9.36 -10.47 -5.27
CA GLN A 244 9.81 -9.14 -4.83
C GLN A 244 10.26 -8.27 -6.00
N GLU A 245 11.00 -8.84 -6.96
CA GLU A 245 11.42 -8.14 -8.17
C GLU A 245 10.21 -7.73 -9.03
N SER A 246 9.21 -8.61 -9.16
CA SER A 246 7.95 -8.28 -9.83
C SER A 246 7.22 -7.13 -9.14
N ILE A 247 7.13 -7.12 -7.81
CA ILE A 247 6.50 -6.02 -7.06
C ILE A 247 7.26 -4.71 -7.27
N ASP A 248 8.58 -4.75 -7.18
CA ASP A 248 9.41 -3.54 -7.31
C ASP A 248 9.29 -2.95 -8.72
N ALA A 249 9.21 -3.79 -9.76
CA ALA A 249 8.94 -3.34 -11.13
C ALA A 249 7.54 -2.69 -11.24
N THR A 250 6.52 -3.30 -10.65
CA THR A 250 5.15 -2.78 -10.61
C THR A 250 5.07 -1.42 -9.90
N ILE A 251 5.75 -1.26 -8.76
CA ILE A 251 5.79 -0.01 -8.00
C ILE A 251 6.59 1.07 -8.76
N ALA A 252 7.74 0.71 -9.32
CA ALA A 252 8.63 1.68 -9.99
C ALA A 252 8.03 2.25 -11.28
N LEU A 253 7.25 1.46 -12.01
CA LEU A 253 6.54 1.93 -13.22
C LEU A 253 5.44 2.94 -12.89
N ARG A 254 4.84 2.86 -11.69
CA ARG A 254 3.67 3.65 -11.29
C ARG A 254 3.97 4.82 -10.35
N ALA A 255 5.22 4.95 -9.91
CA ALA A 255 5.70 6.09 -9.11
C ALA A 255 6.26 7.24 -9.97
N ARG A 256 6.19 7.14 -11.30
CA ARG A 256 6.58 8.17 -12.28
C ARG A 256 5.36 8.91 -12.78
#